data_AF-A0A970NYW9-F1
#
_entry.id   AF-A0A970NYW9-F1
#
_cell.length_a   1.000
_cell.length_b   1.000
_cell.length_c   1.000
_cell.angle_alpha   90.00
_cell.angle_beta   90.00
_cell.angle_gamma   90.00
#
_symmetry.space_group_name_H-M   'P 1'
#
loop_
_entity.id
_entity.type
_entity.pdbx_description
1 polymer ?
#
loop_
_entity_poly.entity_id
_entity_poly.type
_entity_poly.pdbx_seq_one_letter_code
_entity_poly.pdbx_strand_id
1 'polypeptide(L)'
;MRVTLLIGGEPFDCLPFSEEVFKENDAVYAILSIKGGGRWKVVDITDTSKVPKEKEEILKQKKYWEDKCQNRNIWVGAYVMPGDKFNDQDRADFQKLLIERYDL
;
A
#
# COMPACT_ATOMS: atom_id res chain seq x y z
N MET A 1 15.53 -3.74 2.67
CA MET A 1 15.07 -4.45 3.87
C MET A 1 13.56 -4.57 3.77
N ARG A 2 13.02 -5.78 3.90
CA ARG A 2 11.58 -6.08 3.92
C ARG A 2 11.20 -6.47 5.35
N VAL A 3 9.99 -6.12 5.78
CA VAL A 3 9.45 -6.47 7.10
C VAL A 3 7.97 -6.80 6.96
N THR A 4 7.48 -7.74 7.76
CA THR A 4 6.04 -8.03 7.80
C THR A 4 5.35 -7.13 8.83
N LEU A 5 4.31 -6.41 8.43
CA LEU A 5 3.45 -5.63 9.32
C LEU A 5 2.01 -6.11 9.26
N LEU A 6 1.34 -6.15 10.40
CA LEU A 6 -0.08 -6.45 10.45
C LEU A 6 -0.90 -5.19 10.16
N ILE A 7 -1.59 -5.17 9.02
CA ILE A 7 -2.44 -4.06 8.57
C ILE A 7 -3.85 -4.62 8.39
N GLY A 8 -4.82 -4.06 9.12
CA GLY A 8 -6.16 -4.63 9.19
C GLY A 8 -6.26 -6.03 9.81
N GLY A 9 -5.17 -6.56 10.36
CA GLY A 9 -5.07 -7.95 10.83
C GLY A 9 -4.31 -8.88 9.89
N GLU A 10 -4.02 -8.43 8.66
CA GLU A 10 -3.36 -9.24 7.64
C GLU A 10 -1.85 -8.96 7.54
N PRO A 11 -1.02 -9.94 7.19
CA PRO A 11 0.43 -9.81 7.11
C PRO A 11 0.87 -9.21 5.77
N PHE A 12 1.10 -7.90 5.75
CA PHE A 12 1.65 -7.21 4.58
C PHE A 12 3.17 -7.31 4.55
N ASP A 13 3.74 -7.59 3.38
CA ASP A 13 5.18 -7.51 3.14
C ASP A 13 5.56 -6.06 2.80
N CYS A 14 6.26 -5.39 3.71
CA CYS A 14 6.50 -3.96 3.70
C CYS A 14 7.96 -3.62 3.44
N LEU A 15 8.19 -2.63 2.58
CA LEU A 15 9.50 -2.10 2.27
C LEU A 15 9.45 -0.58 2.06
N PRO A 16 10.60 0.13 2.20
CA PRO A 16 10.69 1.53 1.79
C PRO A 16 10.20 1.71 0.35
N PHE A 17 9.48 2.81 0.11
CA PHE A 17 8.94 3.11 -1.20
C PHE A 17 10.04 3.15 -2.28
N SER A 18 9.77 2.47 -3.40
CA SER A 18 10.48 2.62 -4.65
C SER A 18 9.49 2.47 -5.82
N GLU A 19 9.87 2.91 -7.01
CA GLU A 19 9.06 2.73 -8.22
C GLU A 19 8.79 1.25 -8.54
N GLU A 20 9.61 0.34 -7.99
CA GLU A 20 9.53 -1.09 -8.26
C GLU A 20 8.59 -1.86 -7.35
N VAL A 21 8.03 -1.22 -6.31
CA VAL A 21 7.19 -1.92 -5.32
C VAL A 21 5.86 -2.37 -5.91
N PHE A 22 5.43 -1.76 -7.00
CA PHE A 22 4.16 -2.08 -7.69
C PHE A 22 4.29 -3.13 -8.78
N LYS A 23 5.32 -3.98 -8.73
CA LYS A 23 5.53 -5.06 -9.71
C LYS A 23 4.74 -6.33 -9.39
N GLU A 24 4.15 -6.43 -8.20
CA GLU A 24 3.35 -7.61 -7.83
C GLU A 24 2.04 -7.60 -8.63
N ASN A 25 1.76 -8.70 -9.31
CA ASN A 25 0.48 -8.92 -9.97
C ASN A 25 -0.56 -9.26 -8.88
N ASP A 26 -1.73 -8.65 -8.95
CA ASP A 26 -2.88 -8.90 -8.08
C ASP A 26 -2.62 -8.72 -6.56
N ALA A 27 -2.47 -7.48 -6.12
CA ALA A 27 -2.20 -7.14 -4.72
C ALA A 27 -3.02 -5.93 -4.26
N VAL A 28 -3.27 -5.87 -2.94
CA VAL A 28 -3.68 -4.64 -2.26
C VAL A 28 -2.44 -4.03 -1.60
N TYR A 29 -2.26 -2.73 -1.80
CA TYR A 29 -1.12 -1.98 -1.31
C TYR A 29 -1.56 -1.02 -0.20
N ALA A 30 -0.85 -1.08 0.92
CA ALA A 30 -0.98 -0.12 2.01
C ALA A 30 0.21 0.84 2.02
N ILE A 31 -0.07 2.14 1.94
CA ILE A 31 0.96 3.17 1.97
C ILE A 31 1.12 3.63 3.41
N LEU A 32 2.36 3.62 3.89
CA LEU A 32 2.70 3.82 5.29
C LEU A 32 3.60 5.03 5.48
N SER A 33 3.29 5.86 6.46
CA SER A 33 4.22 6.84 7.04
C SER A 33 4.92 6.24 8.25
N ILE A 34 6.22 5.99 8.15
CA ILE A 34 7.03 5.39 9.23
C ILE A 34 7.64 6.48 10.10
N LYS A 35 7.14 6.64 11.34
CA LYS A 35 7.60 7.66 12.30
C LYS A 35 8.90 7.29 13.02
N GLY A 36 9.30 6.02 12.97
CA GLY A 36 10.45 5.49 13.72
C GLY A 36 10.05 4.92 15.09
N GLY A 37 10.94 4.11 15.67
CA GLY A 37 10.68 3.41 16.94
C GLY A 37 9.49 2.45 16.88
N GLY A 38 9.29 1.77 15.75
CA GLY A 38 8.18 0.83 15.52
C GLY A 38 6.82 1.48 15.24
N ARG A 39 6.73 2.82 15.21
CA ARG A 39 5.46 3.54 14.97
C ARG A 39 5.29 3.84 13.48
N TRP A 40 4.10 3.56 12.98
CA TRP A 40 3.68 3.83 11.61
C TRP A 40 2.20 4.19 11.54
N LYS A 41 1.77 4.77 10.42
CA LYS A 41 0.37 5.09 10.11
C LYS A 41 0.09 4.76 8.64
N VAL A 42 -1.08 4.19 8.36
CA VAL A 42 -1.59 4.08 6.98
C VAL A 42 -2.04 5.45 6.49
N VAL A 43 -1.58 5.86 5.32
CA VAL A 43 -1.93 7.15 4.69
C VAL A 43 -2.78 7.00 3.43
N ASP A 44 -2.76 5.82 2.83
CA ASP A 44 -3.54 5.47 1.65
C ASP A 44 -3.62 3.94 1.50
N ILE A 45 -4.67 3.47 0.84
CA ILE A 45 -4.85 2.06 0.44
C ILE A 45 -5.26 2.03 -1.04
N THR A 46 -4.50 1.32 -1.86
CA THR A 46 -4.78 1.14 -3.28
C THR A 46 -4.66 -0.33 -3.68
N ASP A 47 -4.96 -0.67 -4.93
CA ASP A 47 -4.84 -2.02 -5.46
C ASP A 47 -4.14 -1.99 -6.83
N THR A 48 -3.74 -3.14 -7.34
CA THR A 48 -3.05 -3.28 -8.63
C THR A 48 -3.82 -2.73 -9.84
N SER A 49 -5.15 -2.67 -9.80
CA SER A 49 -5.96 -2.08 -10.87
C SER A 49 -5.93 -0.55 -10.87
N LYS A 50 -5.64 0.05 -9.70
CA LYS A 50 -5.65 1.51 -9.48
C LYS A 50 -4.26 2.13 -9.43
N VAL A 51 -3.21 1.31 -9.28
CA VAL A 51 -1.83 1.82 -9.32
C VAL A 51 -1.49 2.22 -10.76
N PRO A 52 -1.02 3.47 -10.98
CA PRO A 52 -0.58 3.90 -12.29
C PRO A 52 0.59 3.06 -12.81
N LYS A 53 0.58 2.77 -14.11
CA LYS A 53 1.68 2.03 -14.78
C LYS A 53 2.77 2.96 -15.27
N GLU A 54 2.44 4.23 -15.49
CA GLU A 54 3.37 5.23 -15.96
C GLU A 54 4.16 5.84 -14.80
N LYS A 55 5.48 5.91 -14.95
CA LYS A 55 6.39 6.45 -13.93
C LYS A 55 5.99 7.85 -13.45
N GLU A 56 5.58 8.72 -14.38
CA GLU A 56 5.20 10.10 -14.04
C GLU A 56 3.96 10.15 -13.13
N GLU A 57 3.00 9.26 -13.34
CA GLU A 57 1.79 9.16 -12.52
C GLU A 57 2.10 8.57 -11.14
N ILE A 58 2.99 7.57 -11.06
CA ILE A 58 3.50 7.04 -9.79
C ILE A 58 4.16 8.18 -8.98
N LEU A 59 4.94 9.06 -9.62
CA LEU A 59 5.56 10.20 -8.95
C LEU A 59 4.54 11.24 -8.46
N LYS A 60 3.44 11.46 -9.19
CA LYS A 60 2.33 12.31 -8.72
C LYS A 60 1.67 11.72 -7.49
N GLN A 61 1.37 10.42 -7.50
CA GLN A 61 0.80 9.71 -6.36
C GLN A 61 1.74 9.75 -5.15
N LYS A 62 3.05 9.59 -5.38
CA LYS A 62 4.08 9.72 -4.34
C LYS A 62 4.04 11.09 -3.68
N LYS A 63 3.92 12.17 -4.46
CA LYS A 63 3.83 13.53 -3.91
C LYS A 63 2.61 13.69 -3.00
N TYR A 64 1.46 13.14 -3.40
CA TYR A 64 0.27 13.10 -2.55
C TYR A 64 0.51 12.35 -1.23
N TRP A 65 1.24 11.24 -1.24
CA TRP A 65 1.60 10.52 -0.03
C TRP A 65 2.62 11.27 0.85
N GLU A 66 3.56 12.00 0.23
CA GLU A 66 4.53 12.84 0.94
C GLU A 66 3.81 13.96 1.71
N ASP A 67 2.76 14.56 1.14
CA ASP A 67 1.97 15.59 1.82
C ASP A 67 1.23 15.06 3.07
N LYS A 68 0.84 13.78 3.05
CA LYS A 68 0.24 13.08 4.22
C LYS A 68 1.28 12.54 5.21
N CYS A 69 2.57 12.49 4.82
CA CYS A 69 3.66 11.87 5.55
C CYS A 69 4.68 12.93 6.00
N GLN A 70 4.48 13.50 7.20
CA GLN A 70 5.26 14.64 7.72
C GLN A 70 6.79 14.47 7.65
N ASN A 71 7.30 13.24 7.73
CA ASN A 71 8.73 12.95 7.69
C ASN A 71 9.21 12.34 6.35
N ARG A 72 8.32 12.24 5.35
CA ARG A 72 8.57 11.66 4.02
C ARG A 72 9.15 10.24 4.03
N ASN A 73 9.10 9.54 5.15
CA ASN A 73 9.56 8.16 5.28
C ASN A 73 8.41 7.24 4.88
N ILE A 74 8.22 7.09 3.58
CA ILE A 74 7.12 6.32 2.99
C ILE A 74 7.56 4.89 2.79
N TRP A 75 6.74 3.96 3.28
CA TRP A 75 6.86 2.54 3.01
C TRP A 75 5.60 2.06 2.29
N VAL A 76 5.71 0.97 1.56
CA VAL A 76 4.60 0.30 0.90
C VAL A 76 4.56 -1.12 1.41
N GLY A 77 3.41 -1.52 1.94
CA GLY A 77 3.06 -2.91 2.20
C GLY A 77 2.30 -3.49 1.04
N ALA A 78 2.68 -4.68 0.59
CA ALA A 78 1.88 -5.46 -0.37
C ALA A 78 1.25 -6.66 0.34
N TYR A 79 -0.04 -6.84 0.12
CA TYR A 79 -0.74 -8.09 0.42
C TYR A 79 -1.18 -8.72 -0.91
N VAL A 80 -0.46 -9.77 -1.30
CA VAL A 80 -0.69 -10.46 -2.58
C VAL A 80 -1.98 -11.28 -2.45
N MET A 81 -2.89 -11.07 -3.41
CA MET A 81 -4.18 -11.75 -3.54
C MET A 81 -4.23 -12.43 -4.91
N PRO A 82 -3.58 -13.61 -5.05
CA PRO A 82 -3.40 -14.28 -6.33
C PRO A 82 -4.70 -14.52 -7.10
N GLY A 83 -4.70 -14.23 -8.41
CA GLY A 83 -5.87 -14.36 -9.28
C GLY A 83 -6.48 -15.77 -9.38
N ASP A 84 -5.72 -16.82 -9.04
CA ASP A 84 -6.21 -18.21 -8.97
C ASP A 84 -7.08 -18.47 -7.72
N LYS A 85 -7.04 -17.58 -6.74
CA LYS A 85 -7.77 -17.67 -5.47
C LYS A 85 -8.74 -16.53 -5.22
N PHE A 86 -8.44 -15.34 -5.75
CA PHE A 86 -9.18 -14.11 -5.51
C PHE A 86 -9.49 -13.43 -6.83
N ASN A 87 -10.74 -13.03 -7.02
CA ASN A 87 -11.14 -12.24 -8.16
C ASN A 87 -10.98 -10.73 -7.89
N ASP A 88 -11.27 -9.91 -8.90
CA ASP A 88 -11.17 -8.46 -8.82
C ASP A 88 -12.10 -7.86 -7.75
N GLN A 89 -13.29 -8.43 -7.55
CA GLN A 89 -14.24 -8.00 -6.53
C GLN A 89 -13.70 -8.29 -5.12
N ASP A 90 -13.08 -9.45 -4.89
CA ASP A 90 -12.48 -9.80 -3.60
C ASP A 90 -11.38 -8.78 -3.22
N ARG A 91 -10.56 -8.37 -4.20
CA ARG A 91 -9.52 -7.34 -3.98
C ARG A 91 -10.14 -5.98 -3.71
N ALA A 92 -11.18 -5.59 -4.45
CA ALA A 92 -11.88 -4.32 -4.24
C ALA A 92 -12.59 -4.26 -2.87
N ASP A 93 -13.21 -5.36 -2.44
CA ASP A 93 -13.88 -5.48 -1.14
C ASP A 93 -12.87 -5.43 -0.01
N PHE A 94 -11.73 -6.12 -0.15
CA PHE A 94 -10.65 -6.05 0.84
C PHE A 94 -10.04 -4.65 0.92
N GLN A 95 -9.79 -3.99 -0.22
CA GLN A 95 -9.33 -2.60 -0.26
C GLN A 95 -10.31 -1.68 0.46
N LYS A 96 -11.61 -1.79 0.17
CA LYS A 96 -12.67 -0.99 0.79
C LYS A 96 -12.73 -1.20 2.30
N LEU A 97 -12.64 -2.45 2.76
CA LEU A 97 -12.62 -2.78 4.19
C LEU A 97 -11.46 -2.10 4.92
N LEU A 98 -10.27 -2.05 4.29
CA LEU A 98 -9.12 -1.36 4.88
C LEU A 98 -9.32 0.17 4.88
N ILE A 99 -9.86 0.75 3.81
CA ILE A 99 -10.17 2.19 3.74
C ILE A 99 -11.12 2.58 4.89
N GLU A 100 -12.22 1.83 5.07
CA GLU A 100 -13.17 2.06 6.16
C GLU A 100 -12.52 1.92 7.53
N ARG A 101 -11.65 0.91 7.71
CA ARG A 101 -10.96 0.66 8.99
C ARG A 101 -9.98 1.77 9.38
N TYR A 102 -9.35 2.42 8.40
CA TYR A 102 -8.35 3.47 8.63
C TYR A 102 -8.90 4.89 8.46
N ASP A 103 -10.19 5.05 8.14
CA ASP A 103 -10.87 6.34 7.93
C ASP A 103 -10.13 7.20 6.87
N LEU A 104 -9.97 6.61 5.67
CA LEU A 104 -9.19 7.17 4.55
C LEU A 104 -10.05 7.71 3.40
#